data_AF-A0A2N2BT09-F1
#
_entry.id   AF-A0A2N2BT09-F1
#
_cell.length_a   1.000
_cell.length_b   1.000
_cell.length_c   1.000
_cell.angle_alpha   90.00
_cell.angle_beta   90.00
_cell.angle_gamma   90.00
#
_symmetry.space_group_name_H-M   'P 1'
#
loop_
_entity.id
_entity.type
_entity.pdbx_description
1 polymer ?
#
loop_
_entity_poly.entity_id
_entity_poly.type
_entity_poly.pdbx_seq_one_letter_code
_entity_poly.pdbx_strand_id
1 'polypeptide(L)'
;MIDILFSDSACGSLKIAQHFGKGKYPVGCMSIVVSHTDGSKPSKVEIETARKEAEEKSRMAWENATPLDGKTSDVYGFNLLLSIGDISENQLGIKRKQVLEHLFSVYPDDQEHQVAKEIFNKAIEDLQTIREHAATGETFRVWYSNQPDDMCGLYWFMSQFNQWNVNDGQVVIVKLPERESDGNGNVMQKNSWAEVAPEEWCQYFAFQKAVSSAFIQCCASHWQALQAENAPLRAVLNGQLVSMSEKLYDDFIRCEIEAEDEKFHEAMIVGRVLGKYQLGICDSWVALRIEEMIRDRKLETVTGSDKDMPLYHRVLKKVTH
;
A
#
# COMPACT_ATOMS: atom_id res chain seq x y z
N MET A 1 -11.59 20.48 1.00
CA MET A 1 -10.24 19.98 1.33
C MET A 1 -10.17 18.59 0.76
N ILE A 2 -9.15 18.34 -0.03
CA ILE A 2 -9.00 17.14 -0.84
C ILE A 2 -7.97 16.24 -0.19
N ASP A 3 -8.33 14.99 0.07
CA ASP A 3 -7.45 14.00 0.70
C ASP A 3 -6.81 13.11 -0.38
N ILE A 4 -5.48 12.95 -0.33
CA ILE A 4 -4.67 12.19 -1.29
C ILE A 4 -3.92 11.09 -0.54
N LEU A 5 -4.06 9.85 -1.03
CA LEU A 5 -3.45 8.63 -0.48
C LEU A 5 -2.79 7.79 -1.58
N PHE A 6 -1.88 6.89 -1.20
CA PHE A 6 -1.05 6.12 -2.14
C PHE A 6 -1.35 4.62 -2.17
N SER A 7 -2.50 4.23 -1.60
CA SER A 7 -3.01 2.85 -1.55
C SER A 7 -4.53 2.84 -1.66
N ASP A 8 -5.08 1.88 -2.39
CA ASP A 8 -6.53 1.71 -2.53
C ASP A 8 -7.19 1.34 -1.20
N SER A 9 -6.53 0.50 -0.39
CA SER A 9 -7.01 0.12 0.94
C SER A 9 -7.06 1.32 1.89
N ALA A 10 -6.02 2.16 1.89
CA ALA A 10 -6.01 3.39 2.66
C ALA A 10 -7.12 4.37 2.21
N CYS A 11 -7.27 4.55 0.89
CA CYS A 11 -8.32 5.38 0.29
C CYS A 11 -9.72 4.88 0.66
N GLY A 12 -9.96 3.58 0.59
CA GLY A 12 -11.21 2.95 1.00
C GLY A 12 -11.49 3.14 2.49
N SER A 13 -10.49 2.92 3.35
CA SER A 13 -10.60 3.12 4.80
C SER A 13 -10.98 4.57 5.15
N LEU A 14 -10.29 5.56 4.57
CA LEU A 14 -10.60 6.97 4.81
C LEU A 14 -11.98 7.37 4.29
N LYS A 15 -12.43 6.84 3.14
CA LYS A 15 -13.79 7.07 2.63
C LYS A 15 -14.85 6.57 3.62
N ILE A 16 -14.64 5.40 4.23
CA ILE A 16 -15.53 4.89 5.28
C ILE A 16 -15.47 5.81 6.50
N ALA A 17 -14.26 6.23 6.90
CA ALA A 17 -14.05 7.12 8.05
C ALA A 17 -14.80 8.46 7.94
N GLN A 18 -15.03 9.00 6.73
CA GLN A 18 -15.80 10.24 6.53
C GLN A 18 -17.20 10.19 7.14
N HIS A 19 -17.80 9.01 7.22
CA HIS A 19 -19.16 8.81 7.73
C HIS A 19 -19.23 7.75 8.85
N PHE A 20 -18.09 7.29 9.33
CA PHE A 20 -18.04 6.28 10.39
C PHE A 20 -18.65 6.85 11.68
N GLY A 21 -19.57 6.10 12.30
CA GLY A 21 -20.35 6.55 13.45
C GLY A 21 -21.60 7.38 13.12
N LYS A 22 -21.92 7.62 11.83
CA LYS A 22 -23.13 8.35 11.45
C LYS A 22 -24.34 7.44 11.27
N GLY A 23 -25.39 7.69 12.04
CA GLY A 23 -26.67 7.00 11.90
C GLY A 23 -26.64 5.61 12.54
N LYS A 24 -27.51 4.72 12.06
CA LYS A 24 -27.66 3.37 12.66
C LYS A 24 -26.46 2.50 12.31
N TYR A 25 -25.97 1.76 13.30
CA TYR A 25 -24.91 0.78 13.12
C TYR A 25 -25.28 -0.25 12.04
N PRO A 26 -24.47 -0.42 10.98
CA PRO A 26 -24.74 -1.39 9.94
C PRO A 26 -24.43 -2.81 10.42
N VAL A 27 -25.46 -3.65 10.53
CA VAL A 27 -25.33 -5.05 10.97
C VAL A 27 -24.86 -5.92 9.80
N GLY A 28 -23.91 -6.82 10.04
CA GLY A 28 -23.49 -7.86 9.08
C GLY A 28 -22.33 -7.48 8.15
N CYS A 29 -21.69 -6.34 8.36
CA CYS A 29 -20.54 -5.89 7.54
C CYS A 29 -19.18 -6.43 8.00
N MET A 30 -19.15 -7.45 8.88
CA MET A 30 -17.91 -8.00 9.42
C MET A 30 -17.76 -9.50 9.14
N SER A 31 -16.55 -9.88 8.76
CA SER A 31 -16.10 -11.27 8.66
C SER A 31 -15.09 -11.54 9.79
N ILE A 32 -15.14 -12.75 10.37
CA ILE A 32 -14.18 -13.18 11.38
C ILE A 32 -13.47 -14.45 10.91
N VAL A 33 -12.16 -14.50 11.14
CA VAL A 33 -11.35 -15.71 10.95
C VAL A 33 -10.80 -16.11 12.30
N VAL A 34 -11.15 -17.31 12.75
CA VAL A 34 -10.60 -17.91 13.96
C VAL A 34 -9.66 -19.03 13.53
N SER A 35 -8.45 -19.05 14.07
CA SER A 35 -7.46 -20.09 13.79
C SER A 35 -6.66 -20.38 15.05
N HIS A 36 -6.24 -21.64 15.21
CA HIS A 36 -5.36 -22.05 16.30
C HIS A 36 -3.93 -22.18 15.79
N THR A 37 -2.96 -21.83 16.61
CA THR A 37 -1.53 -21.91 16.27
C THR A 37 -1.05 -23.34 16.02
N ASP A 38 -1.74 -24.32 16.59
CA ASP A 38 -1.50 -25.75 16.39
C ASP A 38 -2.21 -26.33 15.14
N GLY A 39 -2.92 -25.49 14.38
CA GLY A 39 -3.66 -25.88 13.18
C GLY A 39 -4.96 -26.65 13.44
N SER A 40 -5.35 -26.83 14.71
CA SER A 40 -6.63 -27.44 15.04
C SER A 40 -7.80 -26.54 14.63
N LYS A 41 -8.93 -27.16 14.27
CA LYS A 41 -10.11 -26.42 13.81
C LYS A 41 -10.84 -25.81 15.00
N PRO A 42 -11.17 -24.52 14.97
CA PRO A 42 -12.01 -23.92 16.01
C PRO A 42 -13.40 -24.55 16.00
N SER A 43 -13.96 -24.70 17.19
CA SER A 43 -15.32 -25.15 17.42
C SER A 43 -16.34 -24.10 16.98
N LYS A 44 -17.58 -24.54 16.74
CA LYS A 44 -18.69 -23.63 16.42
C LYS A 44 -18.92 -22.58 17.51
N VAL A 45 -18.74 -22.96 18.78
CA VAL A 45 -18.93 -22.08 19.94
C VAL A 45 -17.86 -20.99 19.99
N GLU A 46 -16.59 -21.34 19.70
CA GLU A 46 -15.50 -20.35 19.63
C GLU A 46 -15.73 -19.35 18.51
N ILE A 47 -16.13 -19.82 17.33
CA ILE A 47 -16.47 -18.94 16.19
C ILE A 47 -17.64 -18.01 16.55
N GLU A 48 -18.70 -18.53 17.16
CA GLU A 48 -19.86 -17.70 17.53
C GLU A 48 -19.53 -16.69 18.63
N THR A 49 -18.69 -17.08 19.60
CA THR A 49 -18.22 -16.18 20.67
C THR A 49 -17.37 -15.05 20.08
N ALA A 50 -16.36 -15.39 19.28
CA ALA A 50 -15.51 -14.42 18.60
C ALA A 50 -16.32 -13.47 17.72
N ARG A 51 -17.37 -13.98 17.06
CA ARG A 51 -18.27 -13.16 16.24
C ARG A 51 -19.01 -12.13 17.08
N LYS A 52 -19.62 -12.55 18.20
CA LYS A 52 -20.36 -11.66 19.10
C LYS A 52 -19.45 -10.60 19.70
N GLU A 53 -18.25 -10.99 20.12
CA GLU A 53 -17.24 -10.06 20.66
C GLU A 53 -16.80 -9.04 19.61
N ALA A 54 -16.54 -9.48 18.38
CA ALA A 54 -16.19 -8.58 17.29
C ALA A 54 -17.35 -7.62 16.96
N GLU A 55 -18.58 -8.12 16.81
CA GLU A 55 -19.78 -7.31 16.56
C GLU A 55 -20.02 -6.27 17.66
N GLU A 56 -19.83 -6.65 18.93
CA GLU A 56 -19.92 -5.74 20.07
C GLU A 56 -18.84 -4.66 20.03
N LYS A 57 -17.58 -5.06 19.80
CA LYS A 57 -16.46 -4.12 19.70
C LYS A 57 -16.66 -3.12 18.57
N SER A 58 -17.09 -3.59 17.39
CA SER A 58 -17.36 -2.74 16.24
C SER A 58 -18.54 -1.80 16.48
N ARG A 59 -19.61 -2.27 17.14
CA ARG A 59 -20.73 -1.41 17.55
C ARG A 59 -20.28 -0.33 18.52
N MET A 60 -19.49 -0.68 19.54
CA MET A 60 -18.94 0.32 20.48
C MET A 60 -18.02 1.32 19.78
N ALA A 61 -17.17 0.87 18.84
CA ALA A 61 -16.32 1.77 18.05
C ALA A 61 -17.17 2.73 17.22
N TRP A 62 -18.23 2.24 16.56
CA TRP A 62 -19.18 3.06 15.80
C TRP A 62 -19.89 4.09 16.66
N GLU A 63 -20.45 3.67 17.81
CA GLU A 63 -21.24 4.55 18.69
C GLU A 63 -20.38 5.63 19.35
N ASN A 64 -19.10 5.36 19.60
CA ASN A 64 -18.15 6.31 20.21
C ASN A 64 -17.33 7.09 19.19
N ALA A 65 -17.45 6.80 17.89
CA ALA A 65 -16.65 7.44 16.86
C ALA A 65 -17.02 8.92 16.69
N THR A 66 -16.00 9.72 16.37
CA THR A 66 -16.18 11.08 15.86
C THR A 66 -16.05 11.04 14.34
N PRO A 67 -17.15 11.26 13.59
CA PRO A 67 -17.08 11.29 12.12
C PRO A 67 -16.18 12.43 11.63
N LEU A 68 -15.47 12.22 10.52
CA LEU A 68 -14.63 13.27 9.95
C LEU A 68 -15.43 14.35 9.21
N ASP A 69 -16.68 14.04 8.85
CA ASP A 69 -17.63 14.95 8.18
C ASP A 69 -17.20 15.50 6.80
N GLY A 70 -16.17 14.94 6.18
CA GLY A 70 -15.78 15.27 4.81
C GLY A 70 -16.63 14.56 3.74
N LYS A 71 -16.36 14.87 2.47
CA LYS A 71 -17.04 14.24 1.33
C LYS A 71 -16.18 13.09 0.80
N THR A 72 -16.79 11.93 0.58
CA THR A 72 -16.10 10.78 0.00
C THR A 72 -15.64 11.01 -1.45
N SER A 73 -16.26 11.95 -2.16
CA SER A 73 -15.85 12.41 -3.49
C SER A 73 -14.52 13.15 -3.48
N ASP A 74 -14.11 13.69 -2.34
CA ASP A 74 -12.91 14.52 -2.20
C ASP A 74 -11.70 13.67 -1.72
N VAL A 75 -11.84 12.34 -1.72
CA VAL A 75 -10.81 11.38 -1.29
C VAL A 75 -10.31 10.58 -2.50
N TYR A 76 -9.03 10.75 -2.82
CA TYR A 76 -8.38 10.19 -4.00
C TYR A 76 -7.24 9.24 -3.61
N GLY A 77 -7.18 8.09 -4.29
CA GLY A 77 -6.15 7.07 -4.11
C GLY A 77 -5.29 6.94 -5.37
N PHE A 78 -3.97 6.92 -5.21
CA PHE A 78 -2.98 6.78 -6.28
C PHE A 78 -2.10 5.56 -6.05
N ASN A 79 -2.65 4.38 -6.29
CA ASN A 79 -1.94 3.09 -6.20
C ASN A 79 -1.04 2.85 -7.43
N LEU A 80 -0.07 3.74 -7.64
CA LEU A 80 0.79 3.76 -8.83
C LEU A 80 2.08 2.93 -8.68
N LEU A 81 2.32 2.37 -7.49
CA LEU A 81 3.47 1.52 -7.16
C LEU A 81 4.81 2.15 -7.64
N LEU A 82 4.97 3.45 -7.37
CA LEU A 82 6.06 4.28 -7.89
C LEU A 82 7.43 3.90 -7.33
N SER A 83 7.49 3.10 -6.27
CA SER A 83 8.73 2.53 -5.76
C SER A 83 9.35 1.50 -6.71
N ILE A 84 8.59 0.97 -7.67
CA ILE A 84 9.04 -0.08 -8.59
C ILE A 84 9.00 0.39 -10.06
N GLY A 85 10.06 0.06 -10.80
CA GLY A 85 10.16 0.19 -12.26
C GLY A 85 10.36 1.62 -12.76
N ASP A 86 10.00 1.88 -14.03
CA ASP A 86 10.26 3.16 -14.69
C ASP A 86 9.40 4.31 -14.14
N ILE A 87 10.03 5.43 -13.77
CA ILE A 87 9.39 6.69 -13.37
C ILE A 87 9.91 7.89 -14.19
N SER A 88 10.58 7.63 -15.31
CA SER A 88 11.27 8.66 -16.11
C SER A 88 10.31 9.67 -16.77
N GLU A 89 9.01 9.36 -16.83
CA GLU A 89 7.99 10.24 -17.39
C GLU A 89 7.56 11.31 -16.37
N ASN A 90 7.49 12.58 -16.80
CA ASN A 90 7.04 13.69 -15.94
C ASN A 90 5.53 13.64 -15.63
N GLN A 91 4.77 13.01 -16.51
CA GLN A 91 3.33 12.79 -16.40
C GLN A 91 3.06 11.28 -16.43
N LEU A 92 1.88 10.86 -15.97
CA LEU A 92 1.45 9.48 -16.09
C LEU A 92 1.35 9.10 -17.58
N GLY A 93 2.28 8.27 -18.04
CA GLY A 93 2.41 7.89 -19.43
C GLY A 93 2.50 6.37 -19.63
N ILE A 94 2.89 6.00 -20.84
CA ILE A 94 2.84 4.60 -21.28
C ILE A 94 3.81 3.72 -20.50
N LYS A 95 4.97 4.26 -20.09
CA LYS A 95 5.95 3.47 -19.32
C LYS A 95 5.40 3.15 -17.95
N ARG A 96 4.71 4.11 -17.30
CA ARG A 96 4.11 3.81 -16.01
C ARG A 96 3.05 2.73 -16.13
N LYS A 97 2.18 2.82 -17.14
CA LYS A 97 1.18 1.79 -17.44
C LYS A 97 1.80 0.41 -17.65
N GLN A 98 2.88 0.31 -18.43
CA GLN A 98 3.57 -0.95 -18.69
C GLN A 98 4.13 -1.60 -17.42
N VAL A 99 4.63 -0.80 -16.48
CA VAL A 99 5.12 -1.36 -15.20
C VAL A 99 3.97 -1.86 -14.35
N LEU A 100 2.84 -1.16 -14.31
CA LEU A 100 1.65 -1.67 -13.64
C LEU A 100 1.20 -3.00 -14.29
N GLU A 101 1.10 -3.06 -15.61
CA GLU A 101 0.77 -4.30 -16.33
C GLU A 101 1.75 -5.43 -15.98
N HIS A 102 3.05 -5.15 -15.88
CA HIS A 102 4.05 -6.15 -15.47
C HIS A 102 3.87 -6.59 -14.00
N LEU A 103 3.66 -5.66 -13.07
CA LEU A 103 3.47 -6.00 -11.65
C LEU A 103 2.22 -6.86 -11.46
N PHE A 104 1.13 -6.55 -12.15
CA PHE A 104 -0.11 -7.30 -12.05
C PHE A 104 -0.12 -8.61 -12.85
N SER A 105 0.92 -8.90 -13.65
CA SER A 105 1.03 -10.16 -14.42
C SER A 105 1.21 -11.42 -13.57
N VAL A 106 1.33 -11.27 -12.24
CA VAL A 106 1.36 -12.40 -11.30
C VAL A 106 -0.03 -12.89 -10.92
N TYR A 107 -1.09 -12.13 -11.21
CA TYR A 107 -2.47 -12.57 -10.99
C TYR A 107 -2.98 -13.35 -12.22
N PRO A 108 -4.22 -13.83 -12.30
CA PRO A 108 -4.69 -14.61 -13.45
C PRO A 108 -5.39 -13.82 -14.58
N ASP A 109 -5.17 -14.31 -15.82
CA ASP A 109 -5.33 -13.63 -17.13
C ASP A 109 -6.67 -12.92 -17.38
N ASP A 110 -7.76 -13.42 -16.78
CA ASP A 110 -9.11 -12.92 -17.04
C ASP A 110 -9.32 -11.50 -16.44
N GLN A 111 -8.39 -11.00 -15.61
CA GLN A 111 -8.49 -9.72 -14.87
C GLN A 111 -7.22 -8.83 -14.85
N GLU A 112 -6.02 -9.36 -15.14
CA GLU A 112 -4.72 -8.67 -14.93
C GLU A 112 -4.58 -7.33 -15.68
N HIS A 113 -4.69 -7.37 -17.00
CA HIS A 113 -4.52 -6.20 -17.85
C HIS A 113 -5.63 -5.18 -17.60
N GLN A 114 -6.80 -5.65 -17.20
CA GLN A 114 -7.95 -4.79 -16.97
C GLN A 114 -7.79 -4.01 -15.67
N VAL A 115 -7.39 -4.67 -14.57
CA VAL A 115 -7.13 -4.01 -13.29
C VAL A 115 -6.01 -2.97 -13.40
N ALA A 116 -4.87 -3.31 -14.00
CA ALA A 116 -3.77 -2.37 -14.19
C ALA A 116 -4.18 -1.15 -15.05
N LYS A 117 -4.98 -1.38 -16.11
CA LYS A 117 -5.54 -0.31 -16.96
C LYS A 117 -6.53 0.56 -16.20
N GLU A 118 -7.41 -0.03 -15.38
CA GLU A 118 -8.40 0.68 -14.58
C GLU A 118 -7.72 1.58 -13.54
N ILE A 119 -6.74 1.05 -12.79
CA ILE A 119 -5.93 1.82 -11.85
C ILE A 119 -5.26 3.00 -12.57
N PHE A 120 -4.62 2.75 -13.71
CA PHE A 120 -3.91 3.78 -14.47
C PHE A 120 -4.85 4.86 -15.03
N ASN A 121 -5.94 4.46 -15.68
CA ASN A 121 -6.90 5.39 -16.27
C ASN A 121 -7.58 6.24 -15.19
N LYS A 122 -7.98 5.59 -14.08
CA LYS A 122 -8.55 6.29 -12.93
C LYS A 122 -7.58 7.31 -12.35
N ALA A 123 -6.30 6.96 -12.20
CA ALA A 123 -5.29 7.89 -11.71
C ALA A 123 -5.12 9.11 -12.63
N ILE A 124 -5.24 8.95 -13.96
CA ILE A 124 -5.21 10.09 -14.90
C ILE A 124 -6.41 11.01 -14.70
N GLU A 125 -7.62 10.45 -14.62
CA GLU A 125 -8.87 11.20 -14.43
C GLU A 125 -8.88 11.95 -13.08
N ASP A 126 -8.49 11.25 -12.02
CA ASP A 126 -8.38 11.80 -10.67
C ASP A 126 -7.32 12.90 -10.61
N LEU A 127 -6.16 12.72 -11.28
CA LEU A 127 -5.10 13.74 -11.33
C LEU A 127 -5.57 15.01 -12.07
N GLN A 128 -6.33 14.86 -13.15
CA GLN A 128 -6.93 16.00 -13.85
C GLN A 128 -7.86 16.77 -12.93
N THR A 129 -8.72 16.07 -12.20
CA THR A 129 -9.64 16.67 -11.23
C THR A 129 -8.89 17.42 -10.12
N ILE A 130 -7.85 16.81 -9.56
CA ILE A 130 -6.99 17.46 -8.55
C ILE A 130 -6.33 18.72 -9.11
N ARG A 131 -5.87 18.70 -10.36
CA ARG A 131 -5.29 19.87 -11.01
C ARG A 131 -6.30 21.01 -11.16
N GLU A 132 -7.55 20.71 -11.47
CA GLU A 132 -8.63 21.69 -11.55
C GLU A 132 -8.89 22.32 -10.18
N HIS A 133 -8.95 21.52 -9.12
CA HIS A 133 -9.05 22.01 -7.74
C HIS A 133 -7.83 22.86 -7.31
N ALA A 134 -6.64 22.53 -7.81
CA ALA A 134 -5.44 23.32 -7.52
C ALA A 134 -5.57 24.72 -8.11
N ALA A 135 -6.12 24.83 -9.33
CA ALA A 135 -6.35 26.09 -10.01
C ALA A 135 -7.44 26.96 -9.34
N THR A 136 -8.40 26.36 -8.63
CA THR A 136 -9.44 27.09 -7.87
C THR A 136 -9.00 27.54 -6.47
N GLY A 137 -7.79 27.16 -6.03
CA GLY A 137 -7.26 27.56 -4.74
C GLY A 137 -7.67 26.66 -3.57
N GLU A 138 -8.18 25.46 -3.84
CA GLU A 138 -8.56 24.51 -2.79
C GLU A 138 -7.35 23.95 -2.02
N THR A 139 -7.60 23.44 -0.82
CA THR A 139 -6.57 22.87 0.05
C THR A 139 -6.48 21.35 -0.09
N PHE A 140 -5.26 20.85 -0.01
CA PHE A 140 -4.91 19.44 -0.14
C PHE A 140 -4.33 18.90 1.15
N ARG A 141 -4.72 17.68 1.50
CA ARG A 141 -4.11 16.88 2.57
C ARG A 141 -3.50 15.63 1.96
N VAL A 142 -2.19 15.46 2.12
CA VAL A 142 -1.46 14.29 1.65
C VAL A 142 -1.11 13.38 2.82
N TRP A 143 -1.59 12.15 2.78
CA TRP A 143 -1.34 11.13 3.79
C TRP A 143 -0.19 10.23 3.34
N TYR A 144 0.85 10.11 4.16
CA TYR A 144 2.02 9.29 3.82
C TYR A 144 2.62 8.61 5.05
N SER A 145 3.39 7.56 4.83
CA SER A 145 4.13 6.82 5.85
C SER A 145 5.60 6.67 5.42
N ASN A 146 6.37 5.86 6.15
CA ASN A 146 7.74 5.51 5.76
C ASN A 146 7.77 4.38 4.70
N GLN A 147 6.62 3.93 4.18
CA GLN A 147 6.60 2.96 3.08
C GLN A 147 7.20 3.56 1.80
N PRO A 148 7.97 2.77 1.02
CA PRO A 148 8.55 3.25 -0.23
C PRO A 148 7.55 3.88 -1.20
N ASP A 149 6.37 3.26 -1.38
CA ASP A 149 5.35 3.79 -2.28
C ASP A 149 4.72 5.08 -1.78
N ASP A 150 4.44 5.19 -0.47
CA ASP A 150 3.93 6.43 0.13
C ASP A 150 4.93 7.58 -0.02
N MET A 151 6.22 7.31 0.20
CA MET A 151 7.28 8.31 0.04
C MET A 151 7.46 8.72 -1.42
N CYS A 152 7.39 7.78 -2.35
CA CYS A 152 7.41 8.08 -3.78
C CYS A 152 6.19 8.91 -4.19
N GLY A 153 5.00 8.52 -3.73
CA GLY A 153 3.74 9.23 -3.99
C GLY A 153 3.77 10.66 -3.46
N LEU A 154 4.26 10.86 -2.23
CA LEU A 154 4.47 12.18 -1.65
C LEU A 154 5.36 13.04 -2.56
N TYR A 155 6.54 12.53 -2.93
CA TYR A 155 7.53 13.30 -3.71
C TYR A 155 7.03 13.59 -5.12
N TRP A 156 6.35 12.62 -5.75
CA TRP A 156 5.71 12.78 -7.04
C TRP A 156 4.63 13.87 -7.01
N PHE A 157 3.74 13.87 -6.01
CA PHE A 157 2.73 14.93 -5.87
C PHE A 157 3.33 16.30 -5.58
N MET A 158 4.39 16.38 -4.77
CA MET A 158 5.10 17.66 -4.59
C MET A 158 5.68 18.18 -5.90
N SER A 159 6.14 17.29 -6.80
CA SER A 159 6.53 17.68 -8.16
C SER A 159 5.35 18.20 -8.98
N GLN A 160 4.17 17.56 -8.91
CA GLN A 160 2.96 18.04 -9.59
C GLN A 160 2.53 19.42 -9.05
N PHE A 161 2.44 19.56 -7.73
CA PHE A 161 2.10 20.82 -7.07
C PHE A 161 3.08 21.95 -7.38
N ASN A 162 4.37 21.64 -7.46
CA ASN A 162 5.40 22.60 -7.90
C ASN A 162 5.15 23.06 -9.34
N GLN A 163 4.80 22.15 -10.26
CA GLN A 163 4.49 22.49 -11.65
C GLN A 163 3.22 23.33 -11.79
N TRP A 164 2.24 23.13 -10.91
CA TRP A 164 0.98 23.87 -10.92
C TRP A 164 1.04 25.20 -10.14
N ASN A 165 2.18 25.52 -9.53
CA ASN A 165 2.39 26.73 -8.73
C ASN A 165 1.32 26.88 -7.62
N VAL A 166 1.04 25.81 -6.88
CA VAL A 166 0.14 25.91 -5.72
C VAL A 166 0.69 26.92 -4.71
N ASN A 167 -0.19 27.71 -4.12
CA ASN A 167 0.15 28.74 -3.15
C ASN A 167 0.63 28.15 -1.82
N ASP A 168 1.42 28.94 -1.09
CA ASP A 168 1.83 28.61 0.27
C ASP A 168 0.62 28.31 1.18
N GLY A 169 0.72 27.22 1.94
CA GLY A 169 -0.33 26.80 2.87
C GLY A 169 -1.52 26.06 2.22
N GLN A 170 -1.57 25.90 0.89
CA GLN A 170 -2.59 25.05 0.26
C GLN A 170 -2.39 23.56 0.55
N VAL A 171 -1.18 23.14 0.88
CA VAL A 171 -0.85 21.73 1.11
C VAL A 171 -0.55 21.50 2.59
N VAL A 172 -1.24 20.53 3.17
CA VAL A 172 -0.91 19.94 4.47
C VAL A 172 -0.52 18.48 4.29
N ILE A 173 0.43 18.01 5.08
CA ILE A 173 0.87 16.62 5.08
C ILE A 173 0.56 15.97 6.43
N VAL A 174 0.23 14.68 6.41
CA VAL A 174 0.06 13.85 7.60
C VAL A 174 0.95 12.63 7.49
N LYS A 175 1.96 12.56 8.35
CA LYS A 175 2.85 11.40 8.45
C LYS A 175 2.25 10.41 9.45
N LEU A 176 2.17 9.14 9.07
CA LEU A 176 1.84 8.07 10.00
C LEU A 176 2.93 7.98 11.10
N PRO A 177 2.58 8.01 12.40
CA PRO A 177 3.54 7.80 13.48
C PRO A 177 4.18 6.42 13.40
N GLU A 178 5.48 6.33 13.69
CA GLU A 178 6.21 5.04 13.66
C GLU A 178 5.77 4.10 14.79
N ARG A 179 5.41 4.67 15.93
CA ARG A 179 4.93 3.95 17.11
C ARG A 179 3.88 4.77 17.82
N GLU A 180 2.84 4.10 18.25
CA GLU A 180 1.72 4.67 19.00
C GLU A 180 1.50 3.85 20.27
N SER A 181 0.95 4.47 21.30
CA SER A 181 0.43 3.71 22.45
C SER A 181 -1.03 3.43 22.19
N ASP A 182 -1.46 2.17 22.27
CA ASP A 182 -2.86 1.93 22.61
C ASP A 182 -3.06 2.48 24.04
N GLY A 183 -4.21 3.08 24.36
CA GLY A 183 -4.45 3.69 25.67
C GLY A 183 -4.30 2.73 26.88
N ASN A 184 -3.98 1.47 26.64
CA ASN A 184 -3.74 0.41 27.62
C ASN A 184 -2.25 0.18 27.90
N GLY A 185 -1.36 0.99 27.32
CA GLY A 185 0.08 0.93 27.54
C GLY A 185 0.84 -0.05 26.64
N ASN A 186 0.19 -0.62 25.62
CA ASN A 186 0.90 -1.38 24.59
C ASN A 186 1.38 -0.44 23.50
N VAL A 187 2.58 -0.71 22.98
CA VAL A 187 3.08 0.00 21.81
C VAL A 187 2.62 -0.72 20.55
N MET A 188 1.87 -0.02 19.71
CA MET A 188 1.46 -0.45 18.38
C MET A 188 2.36 0.19 17.33
N GLN A 189 2.64 -0.57 16.27
CA GLN A 189 3.31 -0.07 15.08
C GLN A 189 2.42 -0.41 13.88
N LYS A 190 2.01 0.62 13.15
CA LYS A 190 1.33 0.50 11.86
C LYS A 190 2.32 0.87 10.77
N ASN A 191 2.46 0.02 9.76
CA ASN A 191 3.43 0.24 8.70
C ASN A 191 2.87 1.11 7.58
N SER A 192 1.55 1.06 7.36
CA SER A 192 0.86 1.76 6.28
C SER A 192 -0.48 2.32 6.75
N TRP A 193 -0.95 3.37 6.07
CA TRP A 193 -2.32 3.86 6.22
C TRP A 193 -3.39 2.81 5.87
N ALA A 194 -3.03 1.77 5.13
CA ALA A 194 -3.91 0.62 4.88
C ALA A 194 -4.23 -0.19 6.14
N GLU A 195 -3.42 -0.09 7.20
CA GLU A 195 -3.61 -0.76 8.48
C GLU A 195 -4.41 0.09 9.49
N VAL A 196 -4.74 1.34 9.14
CA VAL A 196 -5.51 2.24 9.98
C VAL A 196 -7.00 1.94 9.83
N ALA A 197 -7.65 1.61 10.93
CA ALA A 197 -9.08 1.33 10.94
C ALA A 197 -9.90 2.62 10.75
N PRO A 198 -11.09 2.57 10.13
CA PRO A 198 -11.92 3.75 9.87
C PRO A 198 -12.16 4.65 11.10
N GLU A 199 -12.36 4.07 12.28
CA GLU A 199 -12.58 4.77 13.55
C GLU A 199 -11.35 5.55 14.05
N GLU A 200 -10.15 5.18 13.61
CA GLU A 200 -8.90 5.78 14.07
C GLU A 200 -8.48 7.01 13.25
N TRP A 201 -9.09 7.31 12.11
CA TRP A 201 -8.58 8.41 11.25
C TRP A 201 -8.60 9.78 11.93
N CYS A 202 -9.61 10.05 12.78
CA CYS A 202 -9.81 11.36 13.39
C CYS A 202 -8.64 11.78 14.29
N GLN A 203 -8.01 10.85 15.01
CA GLN A 203 -6.87 11.17 15.90
C GLN A 203 -5.66 11.68 15.13
N TYR A 204 -5.45 11.24 13.88
CA TYR A 204 -4.27 11.63 13.12
C TYR A 204 -4.34 13.06 12.56
N PHE A 205 -5.49 13.72 12.65
CA PHE A 205 -5.60 15.13 12.33
C PHE A 205 -4.70 16.01 13.20
N ALA A 206 -4.36 15.56 14.42
CA ALA A 206 -3.40 16.24 15.29
C ALA A 206 -1.98 16.30 14.72
N PHE A 207 -1.64 15.43 13.75
CA PHE A 207 -0.31 15.37 13.13
C PHE A 207 -0.21 16.16 11.81
N GLN A 208 -1.27 16.85 11.40
CA GLN A 208 -1.25 17.69 10.21
C GLN A 208 -0.22 18.81 10.31
N LYS A 209 0.55 18.99 9.24
CA LYS A 209 1.53 20.07 9.12
C LYS A 209 1.37 20.74 7.76
N ALA A 210 1.15 22.05 7.77
CA ALA A 210 1.25 22.85 6.55
C ALA A 210 2.69 22.84 6.04
N VAL A 211 2.87 22.65 4.74
CA VAL A 211 4.20 22.68 4.11
C VAL A 211 4.43 24.01 3.40
N SER A 212 5.69 24.44 3.38
CA SER A 212 6.12 25.64 2.65
C SER A 212 6.42 25.33 1.18
N SER A 213 6.41 26.35 0.32
CA SER A 213 6.91 26.21 -1.06
C SER A 213 8.34 25.64 -1.12
N ALA A 214 9.21 25.99 -0.16
CA ALA A 214 10.57 25.44 -0.10
C ALA A 214 10.59 23.92 0.13
N PHE A 215 9.67 23.39 0.95
CA PHE A 215 9.53 21.95 1.12
C PHE A 215 9.04 21.28 -0.17
N ILE A 216 8.02 21.86 -0.81
CA ILE A 216 7.48 21.38 -2.09
C ILE A 216 8.60 21.32 -3.16
N GLN A 217 9.37 22.39 -3.31
CA GLN A 217 10.51 22.47 -4.24
C GLN A 217 11.61 21.45 -3.92
N CYS A 218 11.92 21.25 -2.64
CA CYS A 218 12.90 20.26 -2.21
C CYS A 218 12.47 18.83 -2.60
N CYS A 219 11.24 18.44 -2.28
CA CYS A 219 10.68 17.14 -2.67
C CYS A 219 10.61 16.98 -4.19
N ALA A 220 10.19 18.03 -4.92
CA ALA A 220 10.14 18.02 -6.37
C ALA A 220 11.53 17.82 -7.01
N SER A 221 12.55 18.50 -6.49
CA SER A 221 13.94 18.35 -6.96
C SER A 221 14.49 16.96 -6.69
N HIS A 222 14.19 16.40 -5.51
CA HIS A 222 14.58 15.03 -5.17
C HIS A 222 13.87 14.01 -6.07
N TRP A 223 12.57 14.21 -6.35
CA TRP A 223 11.85 13.38 -7.31
C TRP A 223 12.52 13.41 -8.68
N GLN A 224 12.86 14.59 -9.21
CA GLN A 224 13.55 14.73 -10.50
C GLN A 224 14.90 13.98 -10.53
N ALA A 225 15.65 13.97 -9.43
CA ALA A 225 16.88 13.18 -9.32
C ALA A 225 16.59 11.67 -9.44
N LEU A 226 15.58 11.16 -8.72
CA LEU A 226 15.16 9.76 -8.82
C LEU A 226 14.65 9.38 -10.23
N GLN A 227 14.01 10.32 -10.94
CA GLN A 227 13.60 10.14 -12.32
C GLN A 227 14.79 10.10 -13.28
N ALA A 228 15.81 10.93 -13.05
CA ALA A 228 17.03 10.93 -13.85
C ALA A 228 17.85 9.64 -13.64
N GLU A 229 17.91 9.14 -12.41
CA GLU A 229 18.55 7.86 -12.07
C GLU A 229 17.78 6.66 -12.63
N ASN A 230 16.44 6.74 -12.63
CA ASN A 230 15.50 5.74 -13.12
C ASN A 230 15.81 4.29 -12.69
N ALA A 231 16.34 4.08 -11.48
CA ALA A 231 16.69 2.74 -11.00
C ALA A 231 15.46 1.82 -10.87
N PRO A 232 15.61 0.49 -10.92
CA PRO A 232 14.49 -0.46 -10.86
C PRO A 232 13.67 -0.38 -9.57
N LEU A 233 14.29 0.03 -8.46
CA LEU A 233 13.65 0.20 -7.17
C LEU A 233 13.95 1.57 -6.55
N ARG A 234 13.05 2.00 -5.66
CA ARG A 234 13.29 3.02 -4.65
C ARG A 234 12.96 2.44 -3.29
N ALA A 235 13.82 2.69 -2.32
CA ALA A 235 13.64 2.24 -0.95
C ALA A 235 13.84 3.41 0.02
N VAL A 236 13.29 3.27 1.23
CA VAL A 236 13.50 4.24 2.31
C VAL A 236 14.59 3.70 3.23
N LEU A 237 15.80 4.25 3.12
CA LEU A 237 16.93 3.92 4.00
C LEU A 237 17.20 5.08 4.95
N ASN A 238 17.19 4.80 6.26
CA ASN A 238 17.38 5.82 7.31
C ASN A 238 16.47 7.05 7.13
N GLY A 239 15.22 6.83 6.67
CA GLY A 239 14.24 7.89 6.40
C GLY A 239 14.43 8.64 5.08
N GLN A 240 15.38 8.24 4.24
CA GLN A 240 15.64 8.86 2.93
C GLN A 240 15.22 7.94 1.78
N LEU A 241 14.50 8.51 0.81
CA LEU A 241 14.11 7.81 -0.40
C LEU A 241 15.29 7.76 -1.38
N VAL A 242 15.77 6.57 -1.72
CA VAL A 242 16.97 6.37 -2.53
C VAL A 242 16.73 5.33 -3.63
N SER A 243 17.35 5.52 -4.80
CA SER A 243 17.33 4.57 -5.90
C SER A 243 18.20 3.34 -5.60
N MET A 244 17.68 2.18 -5.99
CA MET A 244 18.21 0.87 -5.60
C MET A 244 18.15 -0.14 -6.75
N SER A 245 19.04 -1.14 -6.65
CA SER A 245 18.99 -2.31 -7.51
C SER A 245 17.76 -3.16 -7.20
N GLU A 246 17.18 -3.79 -8.22
CA GLU A 246 16.15 -4.82 -8.08
C GLU A 246 16.51 -5.95 -7.10
N LYS A 247 17.81 -6.17 -6.86
CA LYS A 247 18.32 -7.24 -5.98
C LYS A 247 18.30 -6.88 -4.49
N LEU A 248 17.91 -5.65 -4.13
CA LEU A 248 17.96 -5.14 -2.74
C LEU A 248 17.35 -6.12 -1.72
N TYR A 249 16.25 -6.76 -2.09
CA TYR A 249 15.49 -7.63 -1.19
C TYR A 249 15.72 -9.13 -1.43
N ASP A 250 16.56 -9.52 -2.40
CA ASP A 250 16.73 -10.91 -2.81
C ASP A 250 17.28 -11.79 -1.67
N ASP A 251 18.10 -11.24 -0.77
CA ASP A 251 18.64 -11.96 0.39
C ASP A 251 17.55 -12.40 1.37
N PHE A 252 16.53 -11.58 1.58
CA PHE A 252 15.40 -11.92 2.47
C PHE A 252 14.59 -13.08 1.88
N ILE A 253 14.38 -13.07 0.57
CA ILE A 253 13.70 -14.14 -0.16
C ILE A 253 14.51 -15.43 -0.08
N ARG A 254 15.82 -15.35 -0.34
CA ARG A 254 16.74 -16.51 -0.24
C ARG A 254 16.74 -17.12 1.15
N CYS A 255 16.81 -16.31 2.21
CA CYS A 255 16.79 -16.80 3.59
C CYS A 255 15.54 -17.64 3.89
N GLU A 256 14.36 -17.17 3.46
CA GLU A 256 13.10 -17.90 3.69
C GLU A 256 12.99 -19.17 2.85
N ILE A 257 13.57 -19.19 1.65
CA ILE A 257 13.66 -20.38 0.81
C ILE A 257 14.64 -21.39 1.41
N GLU A 258 15.83 -20.97 1.82
CA GLU A 258 16.87 -21.83 2.39
C GLU A 258 16.36 -22.57 3.63
N ALA A 259 15.50 -21.95 4.43
CA ALA A 259 14.87 -22.53 5.61
C ALA A 259 13.82 -23.63 5.33
N GLU A 260 13.32 -23.74 4.09
CA GLU A 260 12.36 -24.77 3.70
C GLU A 260 13.01 -26.13 3.38
N ASP A 261 12.19 -27.16 3.22
CA ASP A 261 12.61 -28.43 2.63
C ASP A 261 12.95 -28.28 1.12
N GLU A 262 13.34 -29.38 0.48
CA GLU A 262 13.66 -29.40 -0.96
C GLU A 262 12.50 -28.89 -1.82
N LYS A 263 11.25 -29.17 -1.41
CA LYS A 263 10.02 -28.71 -2.05
C LYS A 263 9.23 -27.84 -1.10
N PHE A 264 8.67 -26.75 -1.60
CA PHE A 264 7.94 -25.79 -0.79
C PHE A 264 6.88 -25.03 -1.58
N HIS A 265 5.91 -24.45 -0.88
CA HIS A 265 4.88 -23.59 -1.46
C HIS A 265 5.39 -22.15 -1.58
N GLU A 266 5.38 -21.60 -2.79
CA GLU A 266 5.88 -20.23 -3.03
C GLU A 266 5.06 -19.17 -2.28
N ALA A 267 3.73 -19.32 -2.21
CA ALA A 267 2.86 -18.44 -1.44
C ALA A 267 3.26 -18.32 0.05
N MET A 268 3.82 -19.39 0.64
CA MET A 268 4.32 -19.35 2.01
C MET A 268 5.59 -18.51 2.13
N ILE A 269 6.48 -18.56 1.14
CA ILE A 269 7.65 -17.69 1.06
C ILE A 269 7.21 -16.23 0.97
N VAL A 270 6.32 -15.92 0.02
CA VAL A 270 5.79 -14.56 -0.19
C VAL A 270 5.18 -14.02 1.10
N GLY A 271 4.27 -14.78 1.72
CA GLY A 271 3.60 -14.39 2.96
C GLY A 271 4.58 -14.16 4.12
N ARG A 272 5.59 -15.03 4.29
CA ARG A 272 6.61 -14.83 5.33
C ARG A 272 7.50 -13.64 5.06
N VAL A 273 7.93 -13.41 3.82
CA VAL A 273 8.75 -12.25 3.46
C VAL A 273 8.03 -10.96 3.82
N LEU A 274 6.75 -10.84 3.45
CA LEU A 274 5.95 -9.65 3.73
C LEU A 274 5.65 -9.49 5.22
N GLY A 275 5.20 -10.56 5.89
CA GLY A 275 4.76 -10.49 7.28
C GLY A 275 5.90 -10.35 8.29
N LYS A 276 7.03 -11.04 8.07
CA LYS A 276 8.18 -11.06 8.98
C LYS A 276 9.05 -9.83 8.84
N TYR A 277 9.37 -9.43 7.61
CA TYR A 277 10.36 -8.37 7.37
C TYR A 277 9.74 -7.00 7.14
N GLN A 278 8.46 -6.93 6.73
CA GLN A 278 7.70 -5.67 6.60
C GLN A 278 8.47 -4.61 5.77
N LEU A 279 9.08 -5.06 4.67
CA LEU A 279 10.03 -4.28 3.86
C LEU A 279 9.39 -3.17 3.02
N GLY A 280 8.06 -3.10 3.01
CA GLY A 280 7.29 -2.16 2.20
C GLY A 280 7.31 -2.43 0.70
N ILE A 281 7.30 -3.71 0.35
CA ILE A 281 7.16 -4.21 -1.02
C ILE A 281 5.85 -4.98 -1.14
N CYS A 282 5.30 -5.06 -2.36
CA CYS A 282 4.14 -5.90 -2.63
C CYS A 282 4.51 -7.37 -2.86
N ASP A 283 3.52 -8.25 -2.72
CA ASP A 283 3.58 -9.67 -3.08
C ASP A 283 4.06 -9.90 -4.51
N SER A 284 3.55 -9.09 -5.44
CA SER A 284 3.89 -9.13 -6.85
C SER A 284 5.38 -8.93 -7.08
N TRP A 285 6.02 -8.02 -6.33
CA TRP A 285 7.46 -7.84 -6.41
C TRP A 285 8.23 -9.08 -5.97
N VAL A 286 7.84 -9.69 -4.84
CA VAL A 286 8.49 -10.91 -4.33
C VAL A 286 8.35 -12.06 -5.34
N ALA A 287 7.15 -12.26 -5.89
CA ALA A 287 6.89 -13.30 -6.89
C ALA A 287 7.74 -13.10 -8.16
N LEU A 288 7.83 -11.86 -8.68
CA LEU A 288 8.68 -11.55 -9.83
C LEU A 288 10.17 -11.80 -9.55
N ARG A 289 10.66 -11.55 -8.33
CA ARG A 289 12.04 -11.90 -7.95
C ARG A 289 12.25 -13.41 -7.89
N ILE A 290 11.25 -14.18 -7.48
CA ILE A 290 11.30 -15.65 -7.50
C ILE A 290 11.29 -16.17 -8.96
N GLU A 291 10.54 -15.55 -9.87
CA GLU A 291 10.61 -15.84 -11.30
C GLU A 291 12.02 -15.68 -11.88
N GLU A 292 12.75 -14.64 -11.48
CA GLU A 292 14.16 -14.48 -11.87
C GLU A 292 15.04 -15.62 -11.33
N MET A 293 14.78 -16.11 -10.11
CA MET A 293 15.51 -17.27 -9.56
C MET A 293 15.21 -18.56 -10.32
N ILE A 294 13.98 -18.74 -10.82
CA ILE A 294 13.60 -19.87 -11.69
C ILE A 294 14.31 -19.75 -13.04
N ARG A 295 14.34 -18.55 -13.64
CA ARG A 295 15.05 -18.28 -14.90
C ARG A 295 16.55 -18.55 -14.79
N ASP A 296 17.14 -18.19 -13.65
CA ASP A 296 18.53 -18.48 -13.26
C ASP A 296 18.80 -19.96 -12.96
N ARG A 297 17.78 -20.84 -13.04
CA ARG A 297 17.84 -22.27 -12.71
C ARG A 297 18.22 -22.59 -11.26
N LYS A 298 17.98 -21.66 -10.34
CA LYS A 298 18.15 -21.90 -8.88
C LYS A 298 16.95 -22.66 -8.30
N LEU A 299 15.79 -22.50 -8.93
CA LEU A 299 14.52 -23.13 -8.57
C LEU A 299 13.88 -23.77 -9.80
N GLU A 300 13.09 -24.82 -9.58
CA GLU A 300 12.28 -25.46 -10.61
C GLU A 300 10.81 -25.53 -10.19
N THR A 301 9.91 -25.38 -11.16
CA THR A 301 8.46 -25.48 -10.94
C THR A 301 8.04 -26.94 -10.89
N VAL A 302 7.46 -27.37 -9.77
CA VAL A 302 6.97 -28.75 -9.58
C VAL A 302 5.50 -28.87 -10.00
N THR A 303 4.68 -27.89 -9.61
CA THR A 303 3.27 -27.78 -10.02
C THR A 303 3.03 -26.42 -10.65
N GLY A 304 2.09 -26.31 -11.60
CA GLY A 304 1.57 -25.00 -12.01
C GLY A 304 0.73 -24.35 -10.91
N SER A 305 0.40 -23.07 -11.08
CA SER A 305 -0.68 -22.42 -10.32
C SER A 305 -2.04 -22.79 -10.89
N ASP A 306 -3.07 -22.79 -10.05
CA ASP A 306 -4.46 -22.92 -10.50
C ASP A 306 -4.87 -21.70 -11.35
N LYS A 307 -5.79 -21.90 -12.31
CA LYS A 307 -6.18 -20.86 -13.30
C LYS A 307 -6.72 -19.57 -12.66
N ASP A 308 -7.30 -19.66 -11.47
CA ASP A 308 -7.93 -18.52 -10.77
C ASP A 308 -7.08 -18.00 -9.60
N MET A 309 -5.85 -18.50 -9.44
CA MET A 309 -4.96 -18.15 -8.34
C MET A 309 -3.72 -17.41 -8.85
N PRO A 310 -3.13 -16.51 -8.04
CA PRO A 310 -1.87 -15.87 -8.39
C PRO A 310 -0.79 -16.91 -8.74
N LEU A 311 0.14 -16.55 -9.62
CA LEU A 311 1.24 -17.37 -10.13
C LEU A 311 2.04 -18.05 -9.01
N TYR A 312 2.20 -17.37 -7.87
CA TYR A 312 2.91 -17.89 -6.70
C TYR A 312 2.10 -18.92 -5.89
N HIS A 313 0.89 -19.30 -6.29
CA HIS A 313 0.15 -20.44 -5.73
C HIS A 313 0.58 -21.76 -6.38
N ARG A 314 1.87 -22.09 -6.22
CA ARG A 314 2.47 -23.29 -6.77
C ARG A 314 3.54 -23.88 -5.86
N VAL A 315 3.98 -25.09 -6.18
CA VAL A 315 5.08 -25.77 -5.50
C VAL A 315 6.36 -25.61 -6.32
N LEU A 316 7.41 -25.14 -5.67
CA LEU A 316 8.76 -25.03 -6.22
C LEU A 316 9.70 -26.04 -5.57
N LYS A 317 10.80 -26.32 -6.25
CA LYS A 317 11.89 -27.18 -5.77
C LYS A 317 13.24 -26.50 -5.92
N LYS A 318 14.11 -26.69 -4.92
CA LYS A 318 15.50 -26.22 -4.94
C LYS A 318 16.32 -27.05 -5.93
N VAL A 319 17.10 -26.38 -6.77
CA VAL A 319 18.06 -27.05 -7.66
C VAL A 319 19.41 -27.14 -6.94
N THR A 320 19.85 -28.35 -6.61
CA THR A 320 21.20 -28.59 -6.07
C THR A 320 22.18 -28.72 -7.23
N HIS A 321 23.23 -27.90 -7.23
CA HIS A 321 24.39 -28.04 -8.11
C HIS A 321 25.56 -28.67 -7.35
#